data_AF-A0A453KFX6-F1
#
_entry.id   AF-A0A453KFX6-F1
#
_cell.length_a   1.000
_cell.length_b   1.000
_cell.length_c   1.000
_cell.angle_alpha   90.00
_cell.angle_beta   90.00
_cell.angle_gamma   90.00
#
_symmetry.space_group_name_H-M   'P 1'
#
loop_
_entity.id
_entity.type
_entity.pdbx_description
1 polymer ?
#
loop_
_entity_poly.entity_id
_entity_poly.type
_entity_poly.pdbx_seq_one_letter_code
_entity_poly.pdbx_strand_id
1 'polypeptide(L)'
;MAVPGGGAAAALALTLLLLLRSCVSGATHASSALRHAVPRGDAGGGLCGQLLLPLGYPCTEHTVETDDGFLLSLQHIPHGKNGVADNTGPPVFLQHGLFQV
;
A
#
# COMPACT_ATOMS: atom_id res chain seq x y z
N MET A 1 16.70 -45.38 48.42
CA MET A 1 17.07 -45.15 47.00
C MET A 1 15.85 -44.66 46.25
N ALA A 2 16.05 -43.91 45.15
CA ALA A 2 15.06 -43.21 44.31
C ALA A 2 14.69 -41.80 44.84
N VAL A 3 15.68 -40.90 44.90
CA VAL A 3 16.00 -39.89 43.88
C VAL A 3 14.98 -38.73 43.87
N PRO A 4 15.35 -37.55 44.42
CA PRO A 4 14.65 -36.30 44.18
C PRO A 4 15.08 -35.76 42.81
N GLY A 5 14.17 -35.26 41.98
CA GLY A 5 14.59 -34.56 40.76
C GLY A 5 13.55 -34.53 39.66
N GLY A 6 12.55 -33.65 39.75
CA GLY A 6 11.60 -33.42 38.67
C GLY A 6 11.15 -31.96 38.47
N GLY A 7 11.36 -31.08 39.46
CA GLY A 7 10.83 -29.70 39.41
C GLY A 7 11.61 -28.75 38.48
N ALA A 8 12.93 -28.94 38.33
CA ALA A 8 13.77 -28.03 37.57
C ALA A 8 13.50 -28.10 36.05
N ALA A 9 13.20 -29.29 35.52
CA ALA A 9 12.93 -29.48 34.10
C ALA A 9 11.61 -28.83 33.66
N ALA A 10 10.56 -28.90 34.50
CA ALA A 10 9.28 -28.27 34.22
C ALA A 10 9.37 -26.74 34.25
N ALA A 11 10.13 -26.18 35.20
CA ALA A 11 10.36 -24.74 35.29
C ALA A 11 11.16 -24.20 34.08
N LEU A 12 12.17 -24.93 33.63
CA LEU A 12 12.96 -24.61 32.42
C LEU A 12 12.13 -24.73 31.14
N ALA A 13 11.21 -25.70 31.06
CA ALA A 13 10.30 -25.84 29.92
C ALA A 13 9.27 -24.71 29.88
N LEU A 14 8.70 -24.31 31.04
CA LEU A 14 7.78 -23.18 31.10
C LEU A 14 8.47 -21.84 30.78
N THR A 15 9.68 -21.60 31.26
CA THR A 15 10.42 -20.37 30.93
C THR A 15 10.82 -20.34 29.45
N LEU A 16 11.20 -21.47 28.85
CA LEU A 16 11.47 -21.55 27.41
C LEU A 16 10.21 -21.28 26.57
N LEU A 17 9.05 -21.84 26.97
CA LEU A 17 7.76 -21.58 26.32
C LEU A 17 7.32 -20.11 26.44
N LEU A 18 7.60 -19.46 27.57
CA LEU A 18 7.31 -18.03 27.77
C LEU A 18 8.24 -17.13 26.95
N LEU A 19 9.53 -17.48 26.84
CA LEU A 19 10.50 -16.77 26.00
C LEU A 19 10.11 -16.87 24.52
N LEU A 20 9.75 -18.07 24.04
CA LEU A 20 9.30 -18.29 22.66
C LEU A 20 8.02 -17.49 22.32
N ARG A 21 7.11 -17.30 23.28
CA ARG A 21 5.91 -16.47 23.10
C ARG A 21 6.22 -14.97 23.04
N SER A 22 7.20 -14.50 23.81
CA SER A 22 7.61 -13.09 23.78
C SER A 22 8.26 -12.68 22.45
N CYS A 23 8.91 -13.62 21.75
CA CYS A 23 9.52 -13.36 20.44
C CYS A 23 8.47 -13.15 19.32
N VAL A 24 7.25 -13.66 19.48
CA VAL A 24 6.19 -13.58 18.45
C VAL A 24 5.36 -12.28 18.59
N SER A 25 5.35 -11.63 19.75
CA SER A 25 4.64 -10.36 19.95
C SER A 25 5.49 -9.11 19.69
N GLY A 26 6.79 -9.25 19.40
CA GLY A 26 7.71 -8.13 19.19
C GLY A 26 7.76 -7.56 17.76
N ALA A 27 7.06 -8.17 16.78
CA ALA A 27 7.23 -7.83 15.37
C ALA A 27 6.02 -7.16 14.70
N THR A 28 5.04 -6.66 15.45
CA THR A 28 3.81 -6.09 14.85
C THR A 28 3.51 -4.65 15.26
N HIS A 29 4.50 -3.81 15.58
CA HIS A 29 4.27 -2.37 15.79
C HIS A 29 5.42 -1.47 15.32
N ALA A 30 6.20 -1.88 14.32
CA ALA A 30 7.27 -1.03 13.76
C ALA A 30 7.22 -0.83 12.24
N SER A 31 6.25 -1.42 11.53
CA SER A 31 6.15 -1.23 10.06
C SER A 31 5.19 -0.10 9.66
N SER A 32 4.40 0.46 10.59
CA SER A 32 3.48 1.56 10.27
C SER A 32 4.16 2.93 10.16
N ALA A 33 5.43 3.04 10.56
CA ALA A 33 6.22 4.28 10.53
C ALA A 33 6.93 4.51 9.18
N LEU A 34 7.03 3.48 8.34
CA LEU A 34 7.46 3.58 6.93
C LEU A 34 6.26 3.53 5.99
N ARG A 35 5.13 4.14 6.38
CA ARG A 35 4.15 4.56 5.37
C ARG A 35 4.83 5.62 4.52
N HIS A 36 5.47 5.11 3.48
CA HIS A 36 5.51 5.65 2.13
C HIS A 36 5.17 7.13 2.14
N ALA A 37 6.21 7.95 2.26
CA ALA A 37 6.13 9.32 1.78
C ALA A 37 5.88 9.22 0.27
N VAL A 38 4.62 9.01 -0.11
CA VAL A 38 4.12 9.37 -1.43
C VAL A 38 4.65 10.78 -1.65
N PRO A 39 5.37 11.05 -2.74
CA PRO A 39 5.73 12.41 -3.08
C PRO A 39 4.42 13.20 -3.04
N ARG A 40 4.27 14.05 -2.02
CA ARG A 40 3.20 15.05 -2.04
C ARG A 40 3.40 15.74 -3.37
N GLY A 41 2.39 15.64 -4.24
CA GLY A 41 2.43 16.18 -5.58
C GLY A 41 3.22 17.47 -5.55
N ASP A 42 4.31 17.48 -6.33
CA ASP A 42 5.23 18.59 -6.46
C ASP A 42 4.44 19.90 -6.60
N ALA A 43 5.04 21.02 -6.22
CA ALA A 43 4.38 22.33 -6.21
C ALA A 43 3.72 22.73 -7.56
N GLY A 44 3.96 21.96 -8.63
CA GLY A 44 3.32 22.04 -9.94
C GLY A 44 2.12 21.09 -10.21
N GLY A 45 1.51 20.44 -9.21
CA GLY A 45 0.33 19.56 -9.40
C GLY A 45 0.66 18.25 -10.14
N GLY A 46 -0.16 17.20 -9.94
CA GLY A 46 0.02 15.92 -10.64
C GLY A 46 -0.17 16.00 -12.16
N LEU A 47 -0.07 14.87 -12.86
CA LEU A 47 -0.27 14.78 -14.31
C LEU A 47 -1.66 15.30 -14.72
N CYS A 48 -2.69 15.04 -13.91
CA CYS A 48 -4.01 15.62 -14.11
C CYS A 48 -3.96 17.16 -14.14
N GLY A 49 -3.25 17.78 -13.20
CA GLY A 49 -3.15 19.24 -13.08
C GLY A 49 -2.32 19.89 -14.18
N GLN A 50 -1.27 19.22 -14.63
CA GLN A 50 -0.35 19.75 -15.63
C GLN A 50 -0.87 19.58 -17.07
N LEU A 51 -1.59 18.50 -17.36
CA LEU A 51 -1.96 18.14 -18.74
C LEU A 51 -3.47 18.15 -18.99
N LEU A 52 -4.27 17.57 -18.10
CA LEU A 52 -5.69 17.30 -18.40
C LEU A 52 -6.62 18.46 -18.00
N LEU A 53 -6.43 19.01 -16.80
CA LEU A 53 -7.24 20.13 -16.31
C LEU A 53 -7.11 21.39 -17.19
N PRO A 54 -5.92 21.81 -17.66
CA PRO A 54 -5.79 22.97 -18.55
C PRO A 54 -6.49 22.79 -19.90
N LEU A 55 -6.61 21.53 -20.37
CA LEU A 55 -7.35 21.20 -21.60
C LEU A 55 -8.87 21.15 -21.38
N GLY A 56 -9.32 21.19 -20.13
CA GLY A 56 -10.72 21.14 -19.73
C GLY A 56 -11.27 19.71 -19.62
N TYR A 57 -10.41 18.71 -19.44
CA TYR A 57 -10.85 17.35 -19.13
C TYR A 57 -10.84 17.13 -17.61
N PRO A 58 -11.97 16.68 -17.01
CA PRO A 58 -11.98 16.31 -15.61
C PRO A 58 -11.04 15.11 -15.40
N CYS A 59 -10.32 15.09 -14.28
CA CYS A 59 -9.32 14.08 -14.04
C CYS A 59 -9.18 13.78 -12.54
N THR A 60 -9.12 12.50 -12.19
CA THR A 60 -8.81 12.00 -10.84
C THR A 60 -7.56 11.15 -10.89
N GLU A 61 -6.71 11.25 -9.86
CA GLU A 61 -5.50 10.42 -9.73
C GLU A 61 -5.71 9.38 -8.63
N HIS A 62 -5.36 8.14 -8.93
CA HIS A 62 -5.45 7.02 -7.99
C HIS A 62 -4.08 6.37 -7.82
N THR A 63 -3.70 6.14 -6.57
CA THR A 63 -2.51 5.32 -6.26
C THR A 63 -2.97 3.91 -5.93
N VAL A 64 -2.44 2.93 -6.66
CA VAL A 64 -2.76 1.50 -6.49
C VAL A 64 -1.48 0.76 -6.13
N GLU A 65 -1.54 -0.06 -5.09
CA GLU A 65 -0.45 -0.96 -4.69
C GLU A 65 -0.66 -2.33 -5.35
N THR A 66 0.37 -2.84 -6.01
CA THR A 66 0.38 -4.20 -6.57
C THR A 66 0.73 -5.24 -5.50
N ASP A 67 0.47 -6.52 -5.77
CA ASP A 67 0.75 -7.61 -4.82
C ASP A 67 2.23 -7.75 -4.43
N ASP A 68 3.13 -7.29 -5.31
CA ASP A 68 4.58 -7.24 -5.11
C ASP A 68 5.08 -5.90 -4.52
N GLY A 69 4.17 -4.99 -4.16
CA GLY A 69 4.44 -3.78 -3.40
C GLY A 69 4.84 -2.55 -4.23
N PHE A 70 4.59 -2.54 -5.53
CA PHE A 70 4.79 -1.34 -6.35
C PHE A 70 3.59 -0.40 -6.24
N LEU A 71 3.86 0.91 -6.13
CA LEU A 71 2.82 1.94 -6.19
C LEU A 71 2.70 2.50 -7.61
N LEU A 72 1.54 2.27 -8.22
CA LEU A 72 1.18 2.76 -9.55
C LEU A 72 0.30 4.01 -9.42
N SER A 73 0.60 5.06 -10.20
CA SER A 73 -0.25 6.25 -10.31
C SER A 73 -1.10 6.17 -11.57
N LEU A 74 -2.41 6.10 -11.41
CA LEU A 74 -3.39 5.98 -12.49
C LEU A 74 -4.17 7.29 -12.66
N GLN A 75 -4.26 7.79 -13.90
CA GLN A 75 -5.10 8.95 -14.24
C GLN A 75 -6.43 8.47 -14.80
N HIS A 76 -7.53 8.99 -14.28
CA HIS A 76 -8.88 8.61 -14.68
C HIS A 76 -9.70 9.83 -15.12
N ILE A 77 -10.24 9.77 -16.34
CA ILE A 77 -11.10 10.80 -16.93
C ILE A 77 -12.54 10.27 -16.88
N PRO A 78 -13.38 10.70 -15.93
CA PRO A 78 -14.71 10.11 -15.74
C PRO A 78 -15.67 10.41 -16.89
N HIS A 79 -15.48 11.54 -17.59
CA HIS A 79 -16.26 11.93 -18.75
C HIS A 79 -15.45 12.87 -19.65
N GLY A 80 -15.83 12.97 -20.93
CA GLY A 80 -15.22 13.91 -21.86
C GLY A 80 -15.47 15.36 -21.48
N LYS A 81 -14.74 16.29 -22.10
CA LYS A 81 -14.80 17.75 -21.84
C LYS A 81 -16.21 18.36 -21.77
N ASN A 82 -17.13 17.91 -22.65
CA ASN A 82 -18.52 18.39 -22.70
C ASN A 82 -19.52 17.33 -22.18
N GLY A 83 -19.02 16.28 -21.52
CA GLY A 83 -19.84 15.20 -21.01
C GLY A 83 -20.64 15.64 -19.80
N VAL A 84 -21.87 15.14 -19.69
CA VAL A 84 -22.64 15.21 -18.44
C VAL A 84 -22.04 14.19 -17.48
N ALA A 85 -21.85 14.57 -16.21
CA ALA A 85 -21.25 13.71 -15.18
C ALA A 85 -21.91 12.32 -15.06
N ASP A 86 -23.19 12.22 -15.39
CA ASP A 86 -23.99 10.99 -15.30
C ASP A 86 -23.89 10.06 -16.53
N ASN A 87 -23.21 10.48 -17.60
CA ASN A 87 -22.98 9.65 -18.79
C ASN A 87 -21.62 8.96 -18.71
N THR A 88 -21.46 8.05 -17.76
CA THR A 88 -20.29 7.19 -17.67
C THR A 88 -20.46 6.03 -18.65
N GLY A 89 -19.77 6.12 -19.80
CA GLY A 89 -19.69 5.02 -20.75
C GLY A 89 -18.99 3.79 -20.14
N PRO A 90 -18.88 2.68 -20.89
CA PRO A 90 -18.12 1.52 -20.43
C PRO A 90 -16.66 1.93 -20.11
N PRO A 91 -16.07 1.38 -19.03
CA PRO A 91 -14.72 1.74 -18.63
C PRO A 91 -13.72 1.29 -19.69
N VAL A 92 -12.76 2.17 -20.01
CA VAL A 92 -11.66 1.89 -20.93
C VAL A 92 -10.35 2.09 -20.19
N PHE A 93 -9.51 1.05 -20.19
CA PHE A 93 -8.16 1.11 -19.61
C PHE A 93 -7.14 1.24 -20.72
N LEU A 94 -6.30 2.27 -20.65
CA LEU A 94 -5.27 2.55 -21.64
C LEU A 94 -3.90 2.24 -21.03
N GLN A 95 -3.19 1.29 -21.63
CA GLN A 95 -1.84 0.93 -21.24
C GLN A 95 -0.85 1.44 -22.29
N HIS A 96 0.17 2.16 -21.83
CA HIS A 96 1.26 2.61 -22.70
C HIS A 96 2.17 1.43 -23.10
N GLY A 97 2.89 1.60 -24.21
CA GLY A 97 3.89 0.65 -24.68
C GLY A 97 5.27 0.83 -24.04
N LEU A 98 6.27 0.13 -24.59
CA LEU A 98 7.68 0.29 -24.19
C LEU A 98 8.23 1.62 -24.73
N PHE A 99 8.89 2.40 -23.86
CA PHE A 99 9.56 3.67 -24.19
C PHE A 99 8.67 4.78 -24.80
N GLN A 100 7.44 4.96 -24.31
CA GLN A 100 6.72 6.22 -24.57
C GLN A 100 7.43 7.36 -23.83
N VAL A 101 8.16 8.16 -24.59
CA VAL A 101 8.83 9.42 -24.20
C VAL A 101 8.01 10.58 -24.73
#